data_AF-A0A9Q6LIN9-F1
#
_entry.id   AF-A0A9Q6LIN9-F1
#
_cell.length_a   1.000
_cell.length_b   1.000
_cell.length_c   1.000
_cell.angle_alpha   90.00
_cell.angle_beta   90.00
_cell.angle_gamma   90.00
#
_symmetry.space_group_name_H-M   'P 1'
#
loop_
_entity.id
_entity.type
_entity.pdbx_description
1 polymer ?
#
loop_
_entity_poly.entity_id
_entity_poly.type
_entity_poly.pdbx_seq_one_letter_code
_entity_poly.pdbx_strand_id
1 'polypeptide(L)' 'MNFIYNPRYPSVNDLKKRAKKRIPKFAYDYLVGGCNDEISLARNYQDISAVQLRALRHLKCNTQ' A
#
# COMPACT_ATOMS: atom_id res chain seq x y z
N MET A 1 -15.99 -17.54 -2.95
CA MET A 1 -15.70 -16.17 -2.47
C MET A 1 -15.65 -15.26 -3.69
N ASN A 2 -16.64 -14.39 -3.86
CA ASN A 2 -16.69 -13.44 -4.99
C ASN A 2 -16.03 -12.12 -4.53
N PHE A 3 -14.81 -11.84 -4.97
CA PHE A 3 -14.13 -10.58 -4.67
C PHE A 3 -14.57 -9.52 -5.67
N ILE A 4 -15.27 -8.49 -5.20
CA ILE A 4 -15.67 -7.35 -6.03
C ILE A 4 -14.42 -6.50 -6.30
N TYR A 5 -13.86 -6.63 -7.50
CA TYR A 5 -12.74 -5.82 -7.97
C TYR A 5 -13.25 -4.57 -8.69
N ASN A 6 -12.83 -3.38 -8.24
CA ASN A 6 -13.13 -2.12 -8.91
C ASN A 6 -11.91 -1.64 -9.70
N PRO A 7 -11.91 -1.72 -11.04
CA PRO A 7 -10.75 -1.36 -11.86
C PRO A 7 -10.39 0.13 -11.80
N ARG A 8 -11.27 0.99 -11.27
CA ARG A 8 -11.00 2.43 -11.10
C ARG A 8 -10.06 2.72 -9.93
N TYR A 9 -9.86 1.77 -9.02
CA TYR A 9 -8.97 1.91 -7.86
C TYR A 9 -8.08 0.66 -7.73
N PRO A 10 -7.16 0.44 -8.69
CA PRO A 10 -6.36 -0.78 -8.75
C PRO A 10 -5.33 -0.87 -7.61
N SER A 11 -4.97 0.25 -6.98
CA SER A 11 -4.03 0.29 -5.87
C SER A 11 -4.62 0.95 -4.61
N VAL A 12 -4.00 0.65 -3.46
CA VAL A 12 -4.28 1.35 -2.20
C VAL A 12 -4.06 2.87 -2.33
N ASN A 13 -3.12 3.30 -3.18
CA ASN A 13 -2.87 4.72 -3.42
C ASN A 13 -4.07 5.40 -4.10
N ASP A 14 -4.74 4.71 -5.02
CA ASP A 14 -5.93 5.23 -5.69
C ASP A 14 -7.12 5.33 -4.74
N LEU A 15 -7.25 4.36 -3.83
CA LEU A 15 -8.22 4.42 -2.73
C LEU A 15 -7.94 5.59 -1.79
N LYS A 16 -6.66 5.82 -1.41
CA LYS A 16 -6.26 6.99 -0.59
C LYS A 16 -6.59 8.31 -1.27
N LYS A 17 -6.34 8.45 -2.58
CA LYS A 17 -6.70 9.65 -3.36
C LYS A 17 -8.21 9.88 -3.37
N ARG A 18 -9.01 8.83 -3.54
CA ARG A 18 -10.48 8.93 -3.47
C ARG A 18 -10.97 9.30 -2.07
N ALA A 19 -10.37 8.72 -1.02
CA ALA A 19 -10.70 9.04 0.37
C ALA A 19 -10.42 10.52 0.68
N LYS A 20 -9.26 11.04 0.25
CA LYS A 20 -8.89 12.46 0.42
C LYS A 20 -9.91 13.43 -0.20
N LYS A 21 -10.53 13.05 -1.32
CA LYS A 21 -11.57 13.87 -1.99
C LYS A 21 -12.93 13.82 -1.29
N ARG A 22 -13.20 12.79 -0.48
CA ARG A 22 -14.53 12.55 0.13
C ARG A 22 -14.59 12.89 1.61
N ILE A 23 -13.48 12.73 2.33
CA ILE A 23 -13.43 12.92 3.78
C ILE A 23 -13.06 14.39 4.07
N PRO A 24 -13.73 15.04 5.03
CA PRO A 24 -13.34 16.39 5.47
C PRO A 24 -11.89 16.43 5.94
N LYS A 25 -11.21 17.56 5.67
CA LYS A 25 -9.76 17.72 5.91
C LYS A 25 -9.34 17.30 7.33
N PHE A 26 -10.04 17.77 8.36
CA PHE A 26 -9.75 17.43 9.76
C PHE A 26 -9.75 15.91 10.00
N ALA A 27 -10.81 15.22 9.59
CA ALA A 27 -10.93 13.78 9.77
C ALA A 27 -9.92 13.00 8.92
N TYR A 28 -9.61 13.49 7.71
CA TYR A 28 -8.61 12.88 6.85
C TYR A 28 -7.20 13.00 7.45
N ASP A 29 -6.85 14.18 7.93
CA ASP A 29 -5.54 14.46 8.55
C ASP A 29 -5.37 13.64 9.83
N TYR A 30 -6.43 13.42 10.62
CA TYR A 30 -6.41 12.49 11.77
C TYR A 30 -6.17 11.02 11.36
N LEU A 31 -6.76 10.57 10.24
CA LEU A 31 -6.62 9.20 9.76
C LEU A 31 -5.26 8.91 9.10
N VAL A 32 -4.64 9.92 8.49
CA VAL A 32 -3.38 9.79 7.75
C VAL A 32 -2.17 10.17 8.61
N GLY A 33 -2.35 11.10 9.54
CA GLY A 33 -1.28 11.67 10.35
C GLY A 33 -0.57 10.62 11.21
N GLY A 34 0.75 10.74 11.29
CA GLY A 34 1.59 10.02 12.23
C GLY A 34 1.76 10.77 13.55
N CYS A 35 2.48 10.18 14.49
CA CYS A 35 2.88 10.88 15.72
C CYS A 35 3.99 11.91 15.41
N ASN A 36 3.90 13.10 15.99
CA ASN A 36 4.86 14.21 15.91
C ASN A 36 5.23 14.58 14.45
N ASP A 37 6.46 14.29 14.02
CA ASP A 37 7.03 14.76 12.72
C ASP A 37 6.95 13.71 11.60
N GLU A 38 6.02 12.73 11.70
CA GLU A 38 5.85 11.64 10.73
C GLU A 38 7.09 10.72 10.53
N ILE A 39 8.13 10.88 11.35
CA ILE A 39 9.39 10.12 11.29
C ILE A 39 9.14 8.60 11.32
N SER A 40 8.20 8.17 12.18
CA SER A 40 7.85 6.74 12.32
C SER A 40 7.13 6.19 11.08
N LEU A 41 6.32 7.01 10.39
CA LEU A 41 5.67 6.58 9.15
C LEU A 41 6.72 6.36 8.07
N ALA A 42 7.64 7.31 7.89
CA ALA A 42 8.71 7.21 6.92
C ALA A 42 9.61 5.99 7.17
N ARG A 43 10.00 5.76 8.43
CA ARG A 43 10.79 4.58 8.83
C ARG A 43 10.06 3.27 8.52
N ASN A 44 8.77 3.14 8.86
CA ASN A 44 8.02 1.92 8.56
C ASN A 44 7.99 1.60 7.05
N TYR A 45 7.80 2.62 6.22
CA TYR A 45 7.83 2.45 4.76
C TYR A 45 9.22 2.03 4.27
N GLN A 46 10.29 2.63 4.80
CA GLN A 46 11.67 2.28 4.47
C GLN A 46 12.00 0.85 4.88
N ASP A 47 11.68 0.46 6.12
CA ASP A 47 11.98 -0.86 6.66
C ASP A 47 11.27 -1.96 5.86
N ILE A 48 9.98 -1.79 5.54
CA ILE A 48 9.24 -2.74 4.70
C ILE A 48 9.86 -2.82 3.29
N SER A 49 10.25 -1.70 2.71
CA SER A 49 10.84 -1.66 1.36
C SER A 49 12.25 -2.26 1.31
N ALA A 50 12.98 -2.26 2.43
CA ALA A 50 14.31 -2.84 2.55
C ALA A 50 14.28 -4.38 2.58
N VAL A 51 13.14 -4.98 2.93
CA VAL A 51 12.98 -6.45 2.94
C VAL A 51 12.86 -6.98 1.52
N GLN A 52 13.84 -7.79 1.10
CA GLN A 52 13.79 -8.49 -0.18
C GLN A 52 13.17 -9.88 -0.03
N LEU A 53 12.13 -10.16 -0.81
CA LEU A 53 11.57 -11.50 -0.91
C LEU A 53 12.46 -12.38 -1.77
N ARG A 54 12.83 -13.55 -1.24
CA ARG A 54 13.48 -14.59 -2.04
C ARG A 54 12.43 -15.32 -2.84
N ALA A 55 12.45 -15.15 -4.16
CA ALA A 55 11.68 -16.03 -5.04
C ALA A 55 12.24 -17.45 -4.92
N LEU A 56 11.50 -18.36 -4.29
CA LEU A 56 11.78 -19.78 -4.37
C LEU A 56 11.48 -20.21 -5.79
N ARG A 57 12.55 -20.43 -6.57
CA ARG A 57 12.51 -20.90 -7.94
C ARG A 57 12.03 -22.36 -7.93
N HIS A 58 10.72 -22.57 -7.83
CA HIS A 58 10.13 -23.86 -8.19
C HIS A 58 10.22 -23.98 -9.70
N LEU A 59 11.31 -24.63 -10.15
CA LEU A 59 11.51 -25.29 -11.43
C LEU A 59 10.91 -24.55 -12.64
N LYS A 60 11.73 -23.75 -13.32
CA LYS A 60 11.58 -23.66 -14.77
C LYS A 60 11.89 -25.05 -15.30
N CYS A 61 10.86 -25.87 -15.57
CA CYS A 61 11.05 -27.06 -16.40
C CYS A 61 11.58 -26.58 -17.75
N ASN A 62 12.74 -27.11 -18.14
CA ASN A 62 13.27 -27.03 -19.49
C ASN A 62 12.21 -27.54 -20.45
N THR A 63 11.70 -26.66 -21.31
CA THR A 63 11.19 -27.11 -22.60
C THR A 63 12.40 -27.11 -23.52
N GLN A 64 12.81 -28.31 -23.95
CA GLN A 64 13.60 -28.47 -25.17
C GLN A 64 12.84 -27.88 -26.35
#